data_AF-A0A944ME70-F1
#
_entry.id   AF-A0A944ME70-F1
#
_cell.length_a   1.000
_cell.length_b   1.000
_cell.length_c   1.000
_cell.angle_alpha   90.00
_cell.angle_beta   90.00
_cell.angle_gamma   90.00
#
_symmetry.space_group_name_H-M   'P 1'
#
loop_
_entity.id
_entity.type
_entity.pdbx_description
1 polymer ?
#
loop_
_entity_poly.entity_id
_entity_poly.type
_entity_poly.pdbx_seq_one_letter_code
_entity_poly.pdbx_strand_id
1 'polypeptide(L)'
;MRKQPGFTLIELMIVVAIIGILAAIIMPMQHDYVTRSRWSLNVSAVRPVQVAIGECASINRTLEAPDCQTVESLKLGGFLPAVFDIDNTQTQYMLNPPTVADHTITIAGTNQVGGCSILISPSDNIQGLLWTITSSGDECGRSNTGFDN
;
A
#
# COMPACT_ATOMS: atom_id res chain seq x y z
N MET A 1 -1.97 -45.84 -41.14
CA MET A 1 -2.09 -44.46 -40.62
C MET A 1 -3.36 -44.38 -39.77
N ARG A 2 -3.25 -44.25 -38.45
CA ARG A 2 -4.42 -44.04 -37.57
C ARG A 2 -4.98 -42.66 -37.88
N LYS A 3 -6.23 -42.56 -38.35
CA LYS A 3 -6.94 -41.28 -38.47
C LYS A 3 -7.04 -40.68 -37.07
N GLN A 4 -6.34 -39.57 -36.83
CA GLN A 4 -6.57 -38.77 -35.64
C GLN A 4 -8.00 -38.22 -35.75
N PRO A 5 -8.89 -38.49 -34.78
CA PRO A 5 -10.20 -37.85 -34.76
C PRO A 5 -9.98 -36.35 -34.61
N GLY A 6 -10.34 -35.59 -35.64
CA GLY A 6 -10.28 -34.13 -35.61
C GLY A 6 -11.33 -33.56 -34.66
N PHE A 7 -11.00 -32.44 -34.02
CA PHE A 7 -11.88 -31.71 -33.13
C PHE A 7 -13.12 -31.23 -33.90
N THR A 8 -14.31 -31.41 -33.33
CA THR A 8 -15.55 -31.01 -34.00
C THR A 8 -15.83 -29.53 -33.81
N LEU A 9 -16.43 -28.87 -34.82
CA LEU A 9 -16.89 -27.48 -34.69
C LEU A 9 -17.88 -27.31 -33.52
N ILE A 10 -18.68 -28.33 -33.25
CA ILE A 10 -19.65 -28.31 -32.16
C ILE A 10 -18.97 -28.39 -30.78
N GLU A 11 -17.90 -29.18 -30.62
CA GLU A 11 -17.08 -29.15 -29.40
C GLU A 11 -16.48 -27.77 -29.19
N LEU A 12 -15.98 -27.14 -30.24
CA LEU A 12 -15.38 -25.81 -30.13
C LEU A 12 -16.41 -24.74 -29.75
N MET A 13 -17.61 -24.80 -30.33
CA MET A 13 -18.69 -23.86 -29.99
C MET A 13 -19.18 -24.01 -28.55
N ILE A 14 -19.24 -25.23 -28.02
CA ILE A 14 -19.61 -25.46 -26.61
C ILE A 14 -18.51 -24.93 -25.68
N VAL A 15 -17.23 -25.16 -26.00
CA VAL A 15 -16.11 -24.64 -25.20
C VAL A 15 -16.12 -23.11 -25.18
N VAL A 16 -16.33 -22.45 -26.32
CA VAL A 16 -16.42 -20.99 -26.39
C VAL A 16 -17.62 -20.47 -25.59
N ALA A 17 -18.77 -21.15 -25.64
CA ALA A 17 -19.94 -20.77 -24.85
C ALA A 17 -19.69 -20.86 -23.34
N ILE A 18 -19.02 -21.92 -22.88
CA ILE A 18 -18.67 -22.09 -21.45
C ILE A 18 -17.65 -21.04 -21.00
N ILE A 19 -16.60 -20.80 -21.80
CA ILE A 19 -15.60 -19.76 -21.49
C ILE A 19 -16.26 -18.38 -21.41
N GLY A 20 -17.23 -18.08 -22.29
CA GLY A 20 -17.99 -16.83 -22.26
C GLY A 20 -18.77 -16.60 -20.97
N ILE A 21 -19.43 -17.65 -20.44
CA ILE A 21 -20.18 -17.58 -19.17
C ILE A 21 -19.23 -17.41 -17.98
N LEU A 22 -18.15 -18.18 -17.93
CA LEU A 22 -17.17 -18.11 -16.84
C LEU A 22 -16.48 -16.74 -16.77
N ALA A 23 -16.15 -16.15 -17.93
CA ALA A 23 -15.51 -14.84 -17.99
C ALA A 23 -16.38 -13.71 -17.40
N ALA A 24 -17.71 -13.80 -17.56
CA ALA A 24 -18.65 -12.81 -17.04
C ALA A 24 -18.70 -12.74 -15.51
N ILE A 25 -18.45 -13.86 -14.82
CA ILE A 25 -18.53 -13.96 -13.35
C ILE A 25 -17.21 -13.51 -12.69
N ILE A 26 -16.07 -13.72 -13.36
CA ILE A 26 -14.73 -13.58 -12.75
C ILE A 26 -14.27 -12.12 -12.62
N MET A 27 -14.69 -11.22 -13.51
CA MET A 27 -14.14 -9.86 -13.60
C MET A 27 -14.28 -8.99 -12.33
N PRO A 28 -15.44 -8.86 -11.66
CA PRO A 28 -15.59 -7.88 -10.59
C PRO A 28 -14.79 -8.23 -9.33
N MET A 29 -14.59 -9.50 -9.02
CA MET A 29 -14.03 -9.95 -7.73
C MET A 29 -12.51 -9.77 -7.63
N GLN A 30 -11.79 -9.63 -8.75
CA GLN A 30 -10.33 -9.44 -8.73
C GLN A 30 -9.90 -7.99 -8.45
N HIS A 31 -10.76 -7.00 -8.74
CA HIS A 31 -10.38 -5.59 -8.64
C HIS A 31 -9.99 -5.18 -7.22
N ASP A 32 -10.76 -5.55 -6.20
CA ASP A 32 -10.45 -5.20 -4.80
C ASP A 32 -9.19 -5.88 -4.28
N TYR A 33 -8.93 -7.11 -4.71
CA TYR A 33 -7.71 -7.82 -4.34
C TYR A 33 -6.46 -7.15 -4.94
N VAL A 34 -6.54 -6.76 -6.21
CA VAL A 34 -5.46 -6.04 -6.89
C VAL A 34 -5.26 -4.65 -6.28
N THR A 35 -6.33 -3.96 -5.89
CA THR A 35 -6.21 -2.66 -5.22
C THR A 35 -5.54 -2.78 -3.85
N ARG A 36 -5.92 -3.79 -3.04
CA ARG A 36 -5.24 -4.06 -1.75
C ARG A 36 -3.78 -4.45 -1.91
N SER A 37 -3.43 -5.23 -2.94
CA SER A 37 -2.04 -5.60 -3.18
C SER A 37 -1.19 -4.39 -3.58
N ARG A 38 -1.75 -3.46 -4.37
CA ARG A 38 -1.12 -2.17 -4.69
C ARG A 38 -0.94 -1.30 -3.43
N TRP A 39 -1.92 -1.26 -2.54
CA TRP A 39 -1.78 -0.57 -1.25
C TRP A 39 -0.70 -1.18 -0.37
N SER A 40 -0.61 -2.51 -0.30
CA SER A 40 0.47 -3.22 0.39
C SER A 40 1.86 -2.84 -0.17
N LEU A 41 1.98 -2.67 -1.49
CA LEU A 41 3.20 -2.19 -2.13
C LEU A 41 3.56 -0.77 -1.65
N ASN A 42 2.60 0.15 -1.64
CA ASN A 42 2.81 1.54 -1.19
C ASN A 42 3.26 1.60 0.27
N VAL A 43 2.58 0.88 1.16
CA VAL A 43 2.94 0.81 2.59
C VAL A 43 4.31 0.16 2.78
N SER A 44 4.66 -0.83 1.94
CA SER A 44 5.98 -1.45 2.00
C SER A 44 7.13 -0.52 1.63
N ALA A 45 6.89 0.42 0.71
CA ALA A 45 7.89 1.35 0.22
C ALA A 45 8.33 2.37 1.28
N VAL A 46 7.44 2.74 2.22
CA VAL A 46 7.71 3.72 3.27
C VAL A 46 8.21 3.11 4.59
N ARG A 47 8.32 1.78 4.69
CA ARG A 47 8.88 1.10 5.88
C ARG A 47 10.21 1.64 6.40
N PRO A 48 11.21 2.04 5.58
CA PRO A 48 12.46 2.58 6.13
C PRO A 48 12.24 3.84 6.98
N VAL A 49 11.29 4.68 6.59
CA VAL A 49 10.91 5.89 7.36
C VAL A 49 10.22 5.47 8.66
N GLN A 50 9.31 4.49 8.60
CA GLN A 50 8.65 3.95 9.78
C GLN A 50 9.64 3.41 10.82
N VAL A 51 10.66 2.68 10.37
CA VAL A 51 11.73 2.19 11.24
C VAL A 51 12.54 3.34 11.85
N ALA A 52 12.91 4.34 11.05
CA ALA A 52 13.67 5.49 11.53
C ALA A 52 12.93 6.32 12.59
N ILE A 53 11.63 6.56 12.39
CA ILE A 53 10.77 7.21 13.40
C ILE A 53 10.72 6.36 14.67
N GLY A 54 10.58 5.04 14.52
CA GLY A 54 10.54 4.12 15.67
C GLY A 54 11.85 4.09 16.46
N GLU A 55 12.99 4.13 15.78
CA GLU A 55 14.31 4.22 16.41
C GLU A 55 14.49 5.55 17.14
N CYS A 56 14.13 6.65 16.49
CA CYS A 56 14.17 8.00 17.06
C CYS A 56 13.34 8.09 18.35
N ALA A 57 12.11 7.58 18.31
CA ALA A 57 11.20 7.59 19.46
C ALA A 57 11.67 6.68 20.59
N SER A 58 12.30 5.54 20.26
CA SER A 58 12.89 4.62 21.25
C SER A 58 14.07 5.26 21.99
N ILE A 59 14.95 5.97 21.27
CA ILE A 59 16.11 6.65 21.87
C ILE A 59 15.67 7.83 22.74
N ASN A 60 14.74 8.66 22.24
CA ASN A 60 14.27 9.83 22.95
C ASN A 60 13.23 9.54 24.03
N ARG A 61 12.68 8.31 24.06
CA ARG A 61 11.57 7.88 24.94
C ARG A 61 10.30 8.74 24.79
N THR A 62 10.13 9.40 23.65
CA THR A 62 8.95 10.20 23.32
C THR A 62 8.84 10.32 21.81
N LEU A 63 7.61 10.42 21.31
CA LEU A 63 7.34 10.75 19.91
C LEU A 63 7.53 12.25 19.64
N GLU A 64 7.25 13.10 20.62
CA GLU A 64 7.27 14.57 20.47
C GLU A 64 8.69 15.17 20.39
N ALA A 65 9.73 14.34 20.35
CA ALA A 65 11.09 14.82 20.12
C ALA A 65 11.18 15.51 18.75
N PRO A 66 11.85 16.66 18.66
CA PRO A 66 11.92 17.44 17.42
C PRO A 66 12.60 16.68 16.28
N ASP A 67 13.48 15.75 16.61
CA ASP A 67 14.20 14.93 15.63
C ASP A 67 13.31 13.88 14.93
N CYS A 68 12.17 13.51 15.54
CA CYS A 68 11.30 12.44 15.05
C CYS A 68 10.15 12.93 14.15
N GLN A 69 10.06 14.24 13.89
CA GLN A 69 8.88 14.87 13.27
C GLN A 69 8.82 14.74 11.75
N THR A 70 9.96 14.87 11.07
CA THR A 70 10.06 15.02 9.61
C THR A 70 11.21 14.18 9.05
N VAL A 71 11.26 13.99 7.73
CA VAL A 71 12.36 13.28 7.08
C VAL A 71 13.69 14.03 7.28
N GLU A 72 13.66 15.35 7.22
CA GLU A 72 14.81 16.23 7.41
C GLU A 72 15.36 16.12 8.82
N SER A 73 14.49 16.15 9.83
CA SER A 73 14.88 16.01 11.24
C SER A 73 15.46 14.63 11.53
N LEU A 74 14.91 13.57 10.92
CA LEU A 74 15.44 12.21 11.04
C LEU A 74 16.82 12.05 10.39
N LYS A 75 17.10 12.76 9.29
CA LYS A 75 18.43 12.81 8.67
C LYS A 75 19.43 13.54 9.57
N LEU A 76 19.04 14.68 10.13
CA LEU A 76 19.88 15.46 11.04
C LEU A 76 20.19 14.69 12.33
N GLY A 77 19.21 13.95 12.86
CA GLY A 77 19.37 13.07 14.02
C GLY A 77 20.14 11.78 13.75
N GLY A 78 20.50 11.49 12.49
CA GLY A 78 21.27 10.30 12.11
C GLY A 78 20.44 9.01 12.04
N PHE A 79 19.11 9.08 12.12
CA PHE A 79 18.19 7.95 12.00
C PHE A 79 17.94 7.55 10.53
N LEU A 80 18.17 8.47 9.60
CA LEU A 80 18.17 8.21 8.16
C LEU A 80 19.52 8.57 7.53
N PRO A 81 19.97 7.85 6.50
CA PRO A 81 21.14 8.25 5.71
C PRO A 81 20.95 9.67 5.15
N ALA A 82 22.01 10.48 5.15
CA ALA A 82 21.95 11.84 4.61
C ALA A 82 21.53 11.91 3.12
N VAL A 83 21.83 10.83 2.37
CA VAL A 83 21.44 10.68 0.95
C VAL A 83 20.05 10.08 0.75
N PHE A 84 19.35 9.71 1.83
CA PHE A 84 18.00 9.18 1.73
C PHE A 84 17.09 10.26 1.12
N ASP A 85 16.26 9.87 0.18
CA ASP A 85 15.29 10.76 -0.43
C ASP A 85 13.95 10.03 -0.43
N ILE A 86 12.97 10.64 0.23
CA ILE A 86 11.64 10.05 0.38
C ILE A 86 10.92 9.99 -0.97
N ASP A 87 11.27 10.86 -1.91
CA ASP A 87 10.71 10.88 -3.26
C ASP A 87 11.04 9.60 -4.04
N ASN A 88 12.19 9.00 -3.77
CA ASN A 88 12.58 7.71 -4.37
C ASN A 88 11.76 6.53 -3.85
N THR A 89 10.93 6.71 -2.81
CA THR A 89 9.98 5.70 -2.33
C THR A 89 8.62 5.77 -3.03
N GLN A 90 8.41 6.75 -3.91
CA GLN A 90 7.18 6.87 -4.68
C GLN A 90 7.02 5.70 -5.65
N THR A 91 5.91 4.97 -5.51
CA THR A 91 5.53 3.92 -6.47
C THR A 91 4.64 4.48 -7.57
N GLN A 92 4.45 3.71 -8.65
CA GLN A 92 3.52 4.04 -9.73
C GLN A 92 2.05 4.22 -9.30
N TYR A 93 1.68 3.80 -8.08
CA TYR A 93 0.31 3.88 -7.56
C TYR A 93 0.11 5.04 -6.58
N MET A 94 1.15 5.81 -6.30
CA MET A 94 1.11 6.99 -5.43
C MET A 94 0.95 8.25 -6.27
N LEU A 95 0.03 9.13 -5.86
CA LEU A 95 -0.26 10.37 -6.55
C LEU A 95 0.94 11.34 -6.50
N ASN A 96 1.59 11.40 -5.34
CA ASN A 96 2.78 12.20 -5.06
C ASN A 96 3.75 11.38 -4.19
N PRO A 97 5.00 11.81 -4.01
CA PRO A 97 5.87 11.30 -2.96
C PRO A 97 5.18 11.25 -1.60
N PRO A 98 5.50 10.25 -0.75
CA PRO A 98 4.95 10.20 0.59
C PRO A 98 5.53 11.35 1.42
N THR A 99 4.71 11.90 2.30
CA THR A 99 5.11 13.02 3.17
C THR A 99 5.15 12.57 4.61
N VAL A 100 6.05 13.15 5.40
CA VAL A 100 6.10 12.95 6.85
C VAL A 100 5.91 14.29 7.53
N ALA A 101 4.85 14.39 8.32
CA ALA A 101 4.57 15.55 9.16
C ALA A 101 4.07 15.05 10.50
N ASP A 102 4.52 15.66 11.58
CA ASP A 102 4.15 15.28 12.95
C ASP A 102 4.22 13.76 13.13
N HIS A 103 5.40 13.17 12.82
CA HIS A 103 5.71 11.73 12.91
C HIS A 103 4.75 10.80 12.14
N THR A 104 3.83 11.35 11.35
CA THR A 104 2.83 10.63 10.59
C THR A 104 3.23 10.57 9.14
N ILE A 105 3.30 9.36 8.59
CA ILE A 105 3.59 9.13 7.19
C ILE A 105 2.26 9.15 6.44
N THR A 106 2.13 10.04 5.45
CA THR A 106 0.94 10.14 4.59
C THR A 106 1.28 9.67 3.19
N ILE A 107 0.45 8.77 2.66
CA ILE A 107 0.55 8.25 1.31
C ILE A 107 -0.74 8.59 0.57
N ALA A 108 -0.67 9.44 -0.45
CA ALA A 108 -1.80 9.70 -1.34
C ALA A 108 -1.78 8.71 -2.52
N GLY A 109 -2.88 7.99 -2.74
CA GLY A 109 -3.05 7.03 -3.81
C GLY A 109 -3.61 7.65 -5.10
N THR A 110 -3.26 7.06 -6.24
CA THR A 110 -3.88 7.41 -7.53
C THR A 110 -5.29 6.83 -7.67
N ASN A 111 -6.01 7.19 -8.74
CA ASN A 111 -7.30 6.58 -9.09
C ASN A 111 -7.23 5.06 -9.30
N GLN A 112 -6.04 4.50 -9.60
CA GLN A 112 -5.84 3.05 -9.73
C GLN A 112 -5.96 2.30 -8.40
N VAL A 113 -5.93 3.03 -7.29
CA VAL A 113 -6.11 2.51 -5.93
C VAL A 113 -7.28 3.17 -5.19
N GLY A 114 -8.22 3.74 -5.95
CA GLY A 114 -9.43 4.38 -5.42
C GLY A 114 -9.26 5.84 -4.99
N GLY A 115 -8.10 6.47 -5.23
CA GLY A 115 -7.86 7.86 -4.81
C GLY A 115 -7.76 8.06 -3.29
N CYS A 116 -7.70 6.96 -2.53
CA CYS A 116 -7.60 6.99 -1.08
C CYS A 116 -6.24 7.50 -0.61
N SER A 117 -6.19 7.97 0.63
CA SER A 117 -4.95 8.27 1.34
C SER A 117 -4.77 7.31 2.51
N ILE A 118 -3.54 6.91 2.80
CA ILE A 118 -3.19 6.09 3.96
C ILE A 118 -2.34 6.92 4.91
N LEU A 119 -2.70 6.92 6.18
CA LEU A 119 -1.96 7.55 7.26
C LEU A 119 -1.36 6.44 8.13
N ILE A 120 -0.06 6.53 8.38
CA ILE A 120 0.66 5.62 9.26
C ILE A 120 1.19 6.47 10.41
N SER A 121 0.57 6.33 11.58
CA SER A 121 0.89 7.11 12.76
C SER A 121 1.37 6.18 13.89
N PRO A 122 2.49 6.49 14.54
CA PRO A 122 2.86 5.83 15.77
C PRO A 122 2.04 6.39 16.94
N SER A 123 1.78 5.55 17.94
CA SER A 123 1.31 5.98 19.26
C SER A 123 2.26 5.44 20.32
N ASP A 124 2.70 6.30 21.23
CA ASP A 124 3.53 5.93 22.36
C ASP A 124 2.65 5.34 23.46
N ASN A 125 2.94 4.10 23.83
CA ASN A 125 2.40 3.53 25.06
C ASN A 125 3.56 3.24 26.03
N ILE A 126 3.23 3.03 27.30
CA ILE A 126 4.21 2.79 28.37
C ILE A 126 5.03 1.50 28.13
N GLN A 127 4.66 0.65 27.16
CA GLN A 127 5.27 -0.65 26.87
C GLN A 127 5.92 -0.77 25.48
N GLY A 128 5.91 0.30 24.66
CA GLY A 128 6.42 0.28 23.30
C GLY A 128 5.69 1.21 22.32
N LEU A 129 6.13 1.15 21.07
CA LEU A 129 5.52 1.88 19.97
C LEU A 129 4.50 1.00 19.27
N LEU A 130 3.25 1.45 19.26
CA LEU A 130 2.18 0.89 18.44
C LEU A 130 2.09 1.69 17.15
N TRP A 131 1.81 1.01 16.04
CA TRP A 131 1.59 1.66 14.75
C TRP A 131 0.15 1.47 14.33
N THR A 132 -0.53 2.57 14.10
CA THR A 132 -1.88 2.59 13.54
C THR A 132 -1.79 2.97 12.07
N ILE A 133 -2.41 2.16 11.22
CA ILE A 133 -2.55 2.45 9.80
C ILE A 133 -4.03 2.68 9.54
N THR A 134 -4.38 3.90 9.13
CA THR A 134 -5.75 4.26 8.75
C THR A 134 -5.80 4.63 7.29
N SER A 135 -6.96 4.41 6.69
CA SER A 135 -7.30 5.00 5.40
C SER A 135 -8.09 6.30 5.59
N SER A 136 -8.09 7.13 4.56
CA SER A 136 -8.83 8.38 4.51
C SER A 136 -9.31 8.63 3.09
N GLY A 137 -10.54 9.13 2.95
CA GLY A 137 -11.21 9.42 1.69
C GLY A 137 -12.58 8.74 1.57
N ASP A 138 -13.33 9.15 0.56
CA ASP A 138 -14.65 8.59 0.26
C ASP A 138 -14.51 7.14 -0.22
N GLU A 139 -15.33 6.24 0.34
CA GLU A 139 -15.34 4.80 0.02
C GLU A 139 -14.01 4.06 0.31
N CYS A 140 -13.10 4.65 1.07
CA CYS A 140 -11.79 4.06 1.40
C CYS A 140 -11.86 3.09 2.58
N GLY A 141 -12.58 1.98 2.45
CA GLY A 141 -12.73 1.00 3.53
C GLY A 141 -11.73 -0.15 3.51
N ARG A 142 -11.84 -1.02 4.51
CA ARG A 142 -11.04 -2.25 4.58
C ARG A 142 -11.25 -3.19 3.39
N SER A 143 -12.35 -3.05 2.66
CA SER A 143 -12.64 -3.80 1.43
C SER A 143 -11.69 -3.46 0.28
N ASN A 144 -11.30 -2.19 0.09
CA ASN A 144 -10.46 -1.76 -1.03
C ASN A 144 -9.04 -1.37 -0.61
N THR A 145 -8.84 -0.74 0.56
CA THR A 145 -7.50 -0.37 1.05
C THR A 145 -6.87 -1.47 1.89
N GLY A 146 -7.69 -2.28 2.56
CA GLY A 146 -7.24 -3.26 3.56
C GLY A 146 -7.01 -2.66 4.95
N PHE A 147 -7.26 -1.37 5.13
CA PHE A 147 -7.13 -0.63 6.38
C PHE A 147 -8.47 -0.04 6.80
N ASP A 148 -8.61 0.25 8.09
CA ASP A 148 -9.82 0.88 8.62
C ASP A 148 -9.74 2.41 8.43
N ASN A 149 -10.89 3.04 8.17
CA ASN A 149 -11.04 4.50 8.05
C ASN A 149 -11.11 5.17 9.42
#